data_AF-A0A519SQ27-F1
#
_entry.id   AF-A0A519SQ27-F1
#
_cell.length_a   1.000
_cell.length_b   1.000
_cell.length_c   1.000
_cell.angle_alpha   90.00
_cell.angle_beta   90.00
_cell.angle_gamma   90.00
#
_symmetry.space_group_name_H-M   'P 1'
#
loop_
_entity.id
_entity.type
_entity.pdbx_description
1 polymer ?
#
loop_
_entity_poly.entity_id
_entity_poly.type
_entity_poly.pdbx_seq_one_letter_code
_entity_poly.pdbx_strand_id
1 'polypeptide(L)'
;MRLLHAGSNHVGRGLREDAAFISGGTSLIDLMKSNIEQHSLLVDLNKLSLLGIEDAATGLRIGALERMSDVGEHPQVVQNYPVVSQSLLASASPQLRNMASMGGNLLQRTRCGYFRDTAFPCNKRVPGSGCPAQAGDNRTLAILGGSTSC
;
A
#
# COMPACT_ATOMS: atom_id res chain seq x y z
N MET A 1 -1.35 42.26 -1.87
CA MET A 1 -0.22 41.94 -2.76
C MET A 1 0.72 40.97 -2.07
N ARG A 2 0.60 39.67 -2.41
CA ARG A 2 1.54 38.53 -2.21
C ARG A 2 0.71 37.27 -2.44
N LEU A 3 0.53 36.93 -3.71
CA LEU A 3 1.26 35.89 -4.45
C LEU A 3 0.67 34.50 -4.18
N LEU A 4 -0.30 34.18 -5.03
CA LEU A 4 -0.67 32.84 -5.44
C LEU A 4 0.62 32.08 -5.85
N HIS A 5 0.88 30.92 -5.25
CA HIS A 5 1.67 29.88 -5.86
C HIS A 5 0.78 28.64 -6.00
N ALA A 6 0.34 28.43 -7.24
CA ALA A 6 -0.25 27.20 -7.68
C ALA A 6 0.85 26.13 -7.75
N GLY A 7 0.68 25.07 -6.97
CA GLY A 7 1.31 23.77 -7.18
C GLY A 7 0.19 22.74 -7.21
N SER A 8 -0.22 22.33 -8.41
CA SER A 8 -1.34 21.42 -8.63
C SER A 8 -1.02 20.01 -8.13
N ASN A 9 -1.51 19.67 -6.93
CA ASN A 9 -1.61 18.29 -6.43
C ASN A 9 -3.09 17.95 -6.23
N HIS A 10 -3.70 17.28 -7.20
CA HIS A 10 -5.15 17.04 -7.26
C HIS A 10 -5.64 15.79 -6.48
N VAL A 11 -4.77 15.07 -5.76
CA VAL A 11 -5.13 13.75 -5.18
C VAL A 11 -5.51 13.80 -3.67
N GLY A 12 -5.43 14.95 -3.00
CA GLY A 12 -5.63 15.01 -1.53
C GLY A 12 -6.64 16.04 -0.99
N ARG A 13 -7.20 16.92 -1.83
CA ARG A 13 -8.18 17.93 -1.38
C ARG A 13 -9.59 17.36 -1.41
N GLY A 14 -10.03 16.74 -0.31
CA GLY A 14 -11.45 16.38 -0.15
C GLY A 14 -11.74 15.26 0.84
N LEU A 15 -10.74 14.50 1.26
CA LEU A 15 -10.91 13.54 2.34
C LEU A 15 -10.84 14.27 3.68
N ARG A 16 -11.83 14.00 4.53
CA ARG A 16 -11.78 14.32 5.96
C ARG A 16 -10.53 13.68 6.57
N GLU A 17 -9.89 14.34 7.54
CA GLU A 17 -8.58 13.94 8.07
C GLU A 17 -8.52 12.50 8.65
N ASP A 18 -9.65 11.93 9.02
CA ASP A 18 -9.81 10.58 9.62
C ASP A 18 -10.51 9.57 8.69
N ALA A 19 -10.57 9.88 7.38
CA ALA A 19 -11.12 9.00 6.37
C ALA A 19 -10.00 8.24 5.64
N ALA A 20 -10.26 6.97 5.33
CA ALA A 20 -9.38 6.16 4.50
C ALA A 20 -10.13 5.53 3.33
N PHE A 21 -9.43 5.36 2.21
CA PHE A 21 -9.94 4.55 1.10
C PHE A 21 -9.76 3.08 1.39
N ILE A 22 -10.73 2.26 0.99
CA ILE A 22 -10.65 0.80 1.05
C ILE A 22 -10.91 0.18 -0.31
N SER A 23 -10.06 -0.79 -0.68
CA SER A 23 -10.25 -1.66 -1.84
C SER A 23 -10.46 -3.11 -1.37
N GLY A 24 -9.43 -3.97 -1.45
CA GLY A 24 -9.46 -5.34 -0.97
C GLY A 24 -9.40 -5.50 0.55
N GLY A 25 -9.02 -4.44 1.27
CA GLY A 25 -8.93 -4.44 2.74
C GLY A 25 -7.81 -5.30 3.35
N THR A 26 -7.04 -6.03 2.55
CA THR A 26 -6.07 -7.04 3.03
C THR A 26 -4.93 -6.49 3.89
N SER A 27 -4.58 -5.20 3.76
CA SER A 27 -3.66 -4.51 4.67
C SER A 27 -4.40 -3.59 5.66
N LEU A 28 -5.38 -2.81 5.19
CA LEU A 28 -6.04 -1.80 6.03
C LEU A 28 -6.82 -2.42 7.19
N ILE A 29 -7.64 -3.45 6.92
CA ILE A 29 -8.46 -4.10 7.96
C ILE A 29 -7.57 -4.77 9.01
N ASP A 30 -6.46 -5.37 8.58
CA ASP A 30 -5.46 -5.97 9.46
C ASP A 30 -4.88 -4.92 10.43
N LEU A 31 -4.44 -3.76 9.89
CA LEU A 31 -3.91 -2.67 10.71
C LEU A 31 -4.96 -2.02 11.63
N MET A 32 -6.22 -1.94 11.19
CA MET A 32 -7.32 -1.44 12.03
C MET A 32 -7.62 -2.39 13.18
N LYS A 33 -7.65 -3.71 12.93
CA LYS A 33 -7.84 -4.72 13.98
C LYS A 33 -6.71 -4.71 15.01
N SER A 34 -5.49 -4.39 14.58
CA SER A 34 -4.34 -4.21 15.48
C SER A 34 -4.27 -2.83 16.14
N ASN A 35 -5.28 -1.95 15.97
CA ASN A 35 -5.31 -0.57 16.48
C ASN A 35 -4.14 0.31 16.02
N ILE A 36 -3.47 -0.06 14.91
CA ILE A 36 -2.37 0.71 14.33
C ILE A 36 -2.91 1.86 13.46
N GLU A 37 -3.99 1.59 12.72
CA GLU A 37 -4.71 2.58 11.91
C GLU A 37 -6.11 2.74 12.52
N GLN A 38 -6.59 3.98 12.68
CA GLN A 38 -7.93 4.24 13.22
C GLN A 38 -8.60 5.29 12.36
N HIS A 39 -9.67 4.89 11.68
CA HIS A 39 -10.40 5.72 10.72
C HIS A 39 -11.89 5.64 11.05
N SER A 40 -12.58 6.78 11.13
CA SER A 40 -14.02 6.80 11.43
C SER A 40 -14.90 6.71 10.19
N LEU A 41 -14.29 6.81 8.99
CA LEU A 41 -14.96 6.61 7.71
C LEU A 41 -14.06 5.81 6.77
N LEU A 42 -14.62 4.76 6.18
CA LEU A 42 -14.01 4.05 5.07
C LEU A 42 -14.79 4.34 3.79
N VAL A 43 -14.07 4.80 2.77
CA VAL A 43 -14.63 5.07 1.44
C VAL A 43 -14.26 3.91 0.53
N ASP A 44 -15.25 3.10 0.19
CA ASP A 44 -15.08 1.94 -0.69
C ASP A 44 -14.89 2.39 -2.14
N LEU A 45 -13.75 2.02 -2.72
CA LEU A 45 -13.39 2.32 -4.10
C LEU A 45 -13.92 1.30 -5.10
N ASN A 46 -14.34 0.10 -4.69
CA ASN A 46 -14.54 -1.06 -5.57
C ASN A 46 -15.60 -0.85 -6.68
N LYS A 47 -16.45 0.18 -6.58
CA LYS A 47 -17.47 0.52 -7.59
C LYS A 47 -17.04 1.63 -8.57
N LEU A 48 -15.82 2.14 -8.44
CA LEU A 48 -15.28 3.14 -9.37
C LEU A 48 -14.73 2.49 -10.63
N SER A 49 -14.77 3.23 -11.74
CA SER A 49 -14.21 2.82 -13.03
C SER A 49 -12.67 2.94 -13.07
N LEU A 50 -12.00 2.21 -12.18
CA LEU A 50 -10.54 2.16 -12.04
C LEU A 50 -9.98 0.75 -12.32
N LEU A 51 -10.71 -0.01 -13.13
CA LEU A 51 -10.31 -1.30 -13.71
C LEU A 51 -9.77 -1.08 -15.13
N GLY A 52 -9.24 -2.14 -15.73
CA GLY A 52 -8.67 -2.19 -17.06
C GLY A 52 -7.21 -2.62 -17.06
N ILE A 53 -6.87 -3.53 -17.96
CA ILE A 53 -5.49 -3.86 -18.34
C ILE A 53 -5.40 -3.57 -19.84
N GLU A 54 -4.76 -2.47 -20.19
CA GLU A 54 -4.83 -1.89 -21.53
C GLU A 54 -3.45 -1.46 -22.01
N ASP A 55 -3.19 -1.63 -23.31
CA ASP A 55 -2.02 -1.03 -23.93
C ASP A 55 -2.12 0.50 -23.87
N ALA A 56 -1.01 1.12 -23.49
CA ALA A 56 -0.81 2.56 -23.48
C ALA A 56 0.31 2.93 -24.45
N ALA A 57 0.41 4.22 -24.77
CA ALA A 57 1.37 4.72 -25.76
C ALA A 57 2.83 4.28 -25.51
N THR A 58 3.22 4.04 -24.25
CA THR A 58 4.59 3.66 -23.86
C THR A 58 4.66 2.41 -22.99
N GLY A 59 3.63 1.56 -22.98
CA GLY A 59 3.63 0.35 -22.17
C GLY A 59 2.23 -0.14 -21.82
N LEU A 60 2.05 -0.61 -20.59
CA LEU A 60 0.79 -1.16 -20.12
C LEU A 60 0.20 -0.30 -19.00
N ARG A 61 -1.09 0.02 -19.11
CA ARG A 61 -1.88 0.62 -18.04
C ARG A 61 -2.61 -0.48 -17.29
N ILE A 62 -2.38 -0.54 -15.97
CA ILE A 62 -3.10 -1.44 -15.07
C ILE A 62 -3.96 -0.59 -14.12
N GLY A 63 -5.25 -0.85 -14.08
CA GLY A 63 -6.19 -0.17 -13.20
C GLY A 63 -5.84 -0.38 -11.72
N ALA A 64 -6.00 0.67 -10.91
CA ALA A 64 -5.67 0.60 -9.47
C ALA A 64 -6.53 -0.41 -8.71
N LEU A 65 -7.71 -0.76 -9.22
CA LEU A 65 -8.62 -1.75 -8.62
C LEU A 65 -8.48 -3.15 -9.20
N GLU A 66 -7.62 -3.35 -10.19
CA GLU A 66 -7.34 -4.69 -10.71
C GLU A 66 -6.83 -5.61 -9.60
N ARG A 67 -7.28 -6.87 -9.58
CA ARG A 67 -6.87 -7.83 -8.56
C ARG A 67 -5.48 -8.38 -8.87
N MET A 68 -4.70 -8.65 -7.83
CA MET A 68 -3.37 -9.24 -8.00
C MET A 68 -3.42 -10.59 -8.72
N SER A 69 -4.48 -11.39 -8.50
CA SER A 69 -4.72 -12.64 -9.22
C SER A 69 -4.88 -12.39 -10.73
N ASP A 70 -5.78 -11.48 -11.07
CA ASP A 70 -6.19 -11.22 -12.45
C ASP A 70 -5.04 -10.64 -13.25
N VAL A 71 -4.27 -9.71 -12.68
CA VAL A 71 -3.05 -9.17 -13.28
C VAL A 71 -1.95 -10.23 -13.36
N GLY A 72 -1.80 -11.04 -12.31
CA GLY A 72 -0.78 -12.08 -12.24
C GLY A 72 -0.94 -13.16 -13.33
N GLU A 73 -2.17 -13.42 -13.75
CA GLU A 73 -2.51 -14.45 -14.73
C GLU A 73 -2.87 -13.86 -16.12
N HIS A 74 -2.94 -12.53 -16.25
CA HIS A 74 -3.33 -11.87 -17.49
C HIS A 74 -2.36 -12.21 -18.65
N PRO A 75 -2.84 -12.72 -19.80
CA PRO A 75 -1.97 -13.18 -20.88
C PRO A 75 -0.95 -12.13 -21.37
N GLN A 76 -1.36 -10.87 -21.53
CA GLN A 76 -0.44 -9.80 -21.93
C GLN A 76 0.63 -9.52 -20.86
N VAL A 77 0.29 -9.65 -19.56
CA VAL A 77 1.25 -9.43 -18.46
C VAL A 77 2.22 -10.60 -18.38
N VAL A 78 1.73 -11.84 -18.49
CA VAL A 78 2.56 -13.05 -18.49
C VAL A 78 3.56 -13.03 -19.66
N GLN A 79 3.11 -12.65 -20.86
CA GLN A 79 3.95 -12.67 -22.05
C GLN A 79 4.94 -11.51 -22.11
N ASN A 80 4.49 -10.27 -21.84
CA ASN A 80 5.27 -9.06 -22.09
C ASN A 80 5.90 -8.47 -20.83
N TYR A 81 5.38 -8.80 -19.65
CA TYR A 81 5.83 -8.30 -18.34
C TYR A 81 6.00 -9.44 -17.31
N PRO A 82 6.73 -10.52 -17.63
CA PRO A 82 6.74 -11.75 -16.85
C PRO A 82 7.20 -11.56 -15.40
N VAL A 83 8.10 -10.61 -15.13
CA VAL A 83 8.55 -10.29 -13.76
C VAL A 83 7.41 -9.75 -12.90
N VAL A 84 6.48 -8.99 -13.49
CA VAL A 84 5.30 -8.48 -12.77
C VAL A 84 4.41 -9.65 -12.40
N SER A 85 4.05 -10.49 -13.37
CA SER A 85 3.25 -11.71 -13.14
C SER A 85 3.85 -12.59 -12.05
N GLN A 86 5.13 -12.95 -12.17
CA GLN A 86 5.83 -13.81 -11.21
C GLN A 86 5.87 -13.20 -9.80
N SER A 87 6.13 -11.88 -9.69
CA SER A 87 6.15 -11.20 -8.40
C SER A 87 4.79 -11.23 -7.70
N LEU A 88 3.71 -11.06 -8.46
CA LEU A 88 2.35 -11.13 -7.93
C LEU A 88 2.01 -12.54 -7.49
N LEU A 89 2.31 -13.56 -8.30
CA LEU A 89 2.00 -14.96 -8.01
C LEU A 89 2.83 -15.54 -6.86
N ALA A 90 4.06 -15.05 -6.65
CA ALA A 90 4.89 -15.40 -5.50
C ALA A 90 4.46 -14.70 -4.19
N SER A 91 3.56 -13.70 -4.28
CA SER A 91 3.14 -12.91 -3.13
C SER A 91 1.91 -13.49 -2.44
N ALA A 92 1.96 -13.63 -1.11
CA ALA A 92 0.83 -14.02 -0.27
C ALA A 92 0.16 -15.35 -0.68
N SER A 93 -1.04 -15.61 -0.17
CA SER A 93 -1.88 -16.76 -0.57
C SER A 93 -2.81 -16.40 -1.74
N PRO A 94 -3.33 -17.39 -2.49
CA PRO A 94 -4.33 -17.16 -3.53
C PRO A 94 -5.55 -16.35 -3.02
N GLN A 95 -6.06 -16.67 -1.83
CA GLN A 95 -7.20 -15.96 -1.23
C GLN A 95 -6.92 -14.47 -1.03
N LEU A 96 -5.71 -14.12 -0.59
CA LEU A 96 -5.31 -12.72 -0.42
C LEU A 96 -5.12 -12.03 -1.77
N ARG A 97 -4.59 -12.72 -2.79
CA ARG A 97 -4.43 -12.16 -4.14
C ARG A 97 -5.77 -11.88 -4.83
N ASN A 98 -6.76 -12.71 -4.61
CA ASN A 98 -8.12 -12.51 -5.14
C ASN A 98 -8.81 -11.26 -4.54
N MET A 99 -8.38 -10.83 -3.35
CA MET A 99 -8.91 -9.64 -2.68
C MET A 99 -8.05 -8.40 -2.97
N ALA A 100 -6.73 -8.54 -2.91
CA ALA A 100 -5.79 -7.44 -3.01
C ALA A 100 -5.85 -6.77 -4.38
N SER A 101 -6.16 -5.48 -4.40
CA SER A 101 -6.05 -4.63 -5.59
C SER A 101 -4.61 -4.20 -5.83
N MET A 102 -4.24 -3.86 -7.07
CA MET A 102 -2.92 -3.30 -7.40
C MET A 102 -2.59 -2.02 -6.63
N GLY A 103 -3.52 -1.06 -6.52
CA GLY A 103 -3.30 0.17 -5.76
C GLY A 103 -3.08 -0.10 -4.26
N GLY A 104 -3.90 -0.97 -3.68
CA GLY A 104 -3.74 -1.44 -2.30
C GLY A 104 -2.43 -2.21 -2.05
N ASN A 105 -1.94 -2.98 -3.02
CA ASN A 105 -0.67 -3.70 -2.91
C ASN A 105 0.52 -2.73 -2.79
N LEU A 106 0.54 -1.66 -3.61
CA LEU A 106 1.58 -0.63 -3.57
C LEU A 106 1.60 0.13 -2.24
N LEU A 107 0.43 0.34 -1.63
CA LEU A 107 0.27 1.10 -0.38
C LEU A 107 0.34 0.23 0.88
N GLN A 108 0.69 -1.06 0.76
CA GLN A 108 0.81 -1.92 1.93
C GLN A 108 1.91 -1.42 2.88
N ARG A 109 1.73 -1.66 4.18
CA ARG A 109 2.66 -1.21 5.22
C ARG A 109 3.75 -2.26 5.50
N THR A 110 4.83 -1.81 6.14
CA THR A 110 5.95 -2.66 6.61
C THR A 110 5.47 -3.78 7.55
N ARG A 111 6.23 -4.88 7.60
CA ARG A 111 6.00 -6.03 8.47
C ARG A 111 6.86 -6.03 9.75
N CYS A 112 7.59 -4.95 10.03
CA CYS A 112 8.39 -4.80 11.25
C CYS A 112 7.56 -5.13 12.51
N GLY A 113 8.03 -6.07 13.34
CA GLY A 113 7.32 -6.52 14.55
C GLY A 113 6.99 -5.37 15.50
N TYR A 114 7.93 -4.46 15.75
CA TYR A 114 7.72 -3.27 16.57
C TYR A 114 6.69 -2.30 15.99
N PHE A 115 6.54 -2.22 14.67
CA PHE A 115 5.46 -1.47 14.03
C PHE A 115 4.11 -2.19 14.12
N ARG A 116 4.11 -3.53 14.18
CA ARG A 116 2.88 -4.35 14.27
C ARG A 116 2.33 -4.49 15.68
N ASP A 117 3.14 -4.21 16.70
CA ASP A 117 2.77 -4.29 18.10
C ASP A 117 2.77 -2.88 18.75
N THR A 118 1.61 -2.46 19.24
CA THR A 118 1.39 -1.15 19.84
C THR A 118 1.99 -1.01 21.25
N ALA A 119 2.44 -2.10 21.87
CA ALA A 119 3.13 -2.08 23.16
C ALA A 119 4.54 -1.47 23.07
N PHE A 120 5.14 -1.41 21.88
CA PHE A 120 6.50 -0.89 21.69
C PHE A 120 6.52 0.56 21.17
N PRO A 121 7.58 1.35 21.43
CA PRO A 121 7.80 2.60 20.72
C PRO A 121 8.07 2.38 19.23
N CYS A 122 7.59 3.28 18.37
CA CYS A 122 7.83 3.21 16.93
C CYS A 122 7.66 4.59 16.26
N ASN A 123 8.76 5.19 15.82
CA ASN A 123 8.78 6.46 15.07
C ASN A 123 7.86 6.47 13.84
N LYS A 124 7.65 5.31 13.20
CA LYS A 124 6.75 5.19 12.04
C LYS A 124 5.27 5.29 12.40
N ARG A 125 4.89 5.06 13.67
CA ARG A 125 3.54 5.32 14.20
C ARG A 125 3.45 6.68 14.87
N VAL A 126 4.36 6.94 15.81
CA VAL A 126 4.41 8.16 16.62
C VAL A 126 5.81 8.77 16.48
N PRO A 127 5.98 9.82 15.66
CA PRO A 127 7.27 10.47 15.48
C PRO A 127 7.91 10.87 16.81
N GLY A 128 9.20 10.55 16.99
CA GLY A 128 9.96 10.85 18.21
C GLY A 128 9.84 9.80 19.32
N SER A 129 8.97 8.78 19.19
CA SER A 129 8.84 7.73 20.21
C SER A 129 10.02 6.75 20.25
N GLY A 130 10.85 6.71 19.21
CA GLY A 130 12.03 5.85 19.10
C GLY A 130 11.86 4.67 18.14
N CYS A 131 12.96 3.98 17.85
CA CYS A 131 12.99 2.80 16.97
C CYS A 131 13.79 1.68 17.64
N PRO A 132 13.13 0.78 18.42
CA PRO A 132 13.80 -0.31 19.14
C PRO A 132 14.42 -1.34 18.19
N ALA A 133 13.96 -1.40 16.94
CA ALA A 133 14.55 -2.22 15.89
C ALA A 133 16.05 -1.95 15.65
N GLN A 134 16.58 -0.78 15.98
CA GLN A 134 18.00 -0.50 15.76
C GLN A 134 18.93 -1.40 16.59
N ALA A 135 18.53 -1.71 17.82
CA ALA A 135 19.31 -2.53 18.75
C ALA A 135 18.62 -3.86 19.13
N GLY A 136 17.39 -4.07 18.66
CA GLY A 136 16.57 -5.26 18.93
C GLY A 136 16.55 -6.26 17.77
N ASP A 137 15.44 -6.99 17.63
CA ASP A 137 15.26 -7.94 16.54
C ASP A 137 15.04 -7.20 15.21
N ASN A 138 16.08 -7.23 14.37
CA ASN A 138 16.11 -6.58 13.07
C ASN A 138 16.42 -7.53 11.92
N ARG A 139 16.32 -8.86 12.14
CA ARG A 139 16.67 -9.87 11.14
C ARG A 139 15.95 -9.67 9.80
N THR A 140 14.72 -9.16 9.83
CA THR A 140 13.86 -8.97 8.65
C THR A 140 13.81 -7.52 8.14
N LEU A 141 14.67 -6.64 8.68
CA LEU A 141 14.64 -5.21 8.39
C LEU A 141 15.68 -4.81 7.34
N ALA A 142 15.61 -3.55 6.91
CA ALA A 142 16.41 -3.03 5.82
C ALA A 142 17.90 -2.96 6.19
N ILE A 143 18.77 -3.43 5.28
CA ILE A 143 20.22 -3.24 5.34
C ILE A 143 20.71 -2.05 4.50
N LEU A 144 19.82 -1.47 3.67
CA LEU A 144 20.08 -0.34 2.79
C LEU A 144 18.96 0.69 2.93
N GLY A 145 19.29 1.98 2.81
CA GLY A 145 18.31 3.07 2.83
C GLY A 145 17.61 3.30 4.16
N GLY A 146 18.10 2.71 5.25
CA GLY A 146 17.62 2.96 6.61
C GLY A 146 18.16 4.27 7.20
N SER A 147 17.60 4.66 8.34
CA SER A 147 18.02 5.85 9.10
C SER A 147 18.06 5.57 10.59
N THR A 148 18.61 6.50 11.37
CA THR A 148 18.52 6.45 12.85
C THR A 148 17.09 6.62 13.38
N SER A 149 16.14 7.00 12.51
CA SER A 149 14.74 7.17 12.88
C SER A 149 13.89 5.93 12.60
N CYS A 150 14.20 5.17 11.56
CA CYS A 150 13.44 3.99 11.12
C CYS A 150 14.24 3.22 10.06
#